data_AF-A0A7Y4QEH3-F1
#
_entry.id   AF-A0A7Y4QEH3-F1
#
_cell.length_a   1.000
_cell.length_b   1.000
_cell.length_c   1.000
_cell.angle_alpha   90.00
_cell.angle_beta   90.00
_cell.angle_gamma   90.00
#
_symmetry.space_group_name_H-M   'P 1'
#
loop_
_entity.id
_entity.type
_entity.pdbx_description
1 polymer ?
#
loop_
_entity_poly.entity_id
_entity_poly.type
_entity_poly.pdbx_seq_one_letter_code
_entity_poly.pdbx_strand_id
1 'polypeptide(L)'
;MAIKLRTKIDRNEIRRLGFAIKNIPNFATESDARKVGDEVVKEMKDLVGKGISPIEGKGRFPGYLHANEKGKYPASAPKRFRKGSRPVNLKLSGDMMDDLERNTYKADHGYGVNIEYGSQLSQKKEQGHREGKNGQPSRPTLPQGNERFAQTIQQRIVDYFKKVLAVRLKKL
;
A
#
# COMPACT_ATOMS: atom_id res chain seq x y z
N MET A 1 -11.05 -15.31 37.31
CA MET A 1 -11.34 -13.95 37.80
C MET A 1 -11.19 -12.98 36.63
N ALA A 2 -12.24 -12.28 36.22
CA ALA A 2 -12.18 -11.31 35.12
C ALA A 2 -12.05 -9.89 35.70
N ILE A 3 -10.91 -9.24 35.47
CA ILE A 3 -10.71 -7.83 35.84
C ILE A 3 -11.46 -6.99 34.81
N LYS A 4 -12.65 -6.47 35.17
CA LYS A 4 -13.36 -5.48 34.35
C LYS A 4 -12.68 -4.12 34.53
N LEU A 5 -11.86 -3.74 33.56
CA LEU A 5 -11.33 -2.38 33.44
C LEU A 5 -12.51 -1.41 33.19
N ARG A 6 -12.96 -0.70 34.24
CA ARG A 6 -13.92 0.41 34.14
C ARG A 6 -13.15 1.73 34.00
N THR A 7 -12.55 1.97 32.85
CA THR A 7 -12.01 3.30 32.54
C THR A 7 -13.15 4.21 32.08
N LYS A 8 -13.45 5.25 32.86
CA LYS A 8 -14.29 6.36 32.39
C LYS A 8 -13.43 7.20 31.44
N ILE A 9 -13.76 7.15 30.16
CA ILE A 9 -13.14 8.01 29.16
C ILE A 9 -13.77 9.39 29.30
N ASP A 10 -12.98 10.40 29.68
CA ASP A 10 -13.46 11.78 29.74
C ASP A 10 -13.64 12.34 28.32
N ARG A 11 -14.90 12.62 27.96
CA ARG A 11 -15.28 13.17 26.64
C ARG A 11 -14.74 14.58 26.42
N ASN A 12 -14.61 15.37 27.49
CA ASN A 12 -14.07 16.72 27.39
C ASN A 12 -12.57 16.68 27.09
N GLU A 13 -11.85 15.73 27.69
CA GLU A 13 -10.44 15.52 27.43
C GLU A 13 -10.18 15.01 26.01
N ILE A 14 -11.02 14.09 25.50
CA ILE A 14 -11.00 13.70 24.07
C ILE A 14 -11.22 14.91 23.17
N ARG A 15 -12.21 15.77 23.47
CA ARG A 15 -12.45 16.98 22.68
C ARG A 15 -11.25 17.92 22.69
N ARG A 16 -10.64 18.13 23.87
CA ARG A 16 -9.42 18.95 24.00
C ARG A 16 -8.27 18.37 23.19
N LEU A 17 -8.02 17.07 23.27
CA LEU A 17 -7.00 16.39 22.45
C LEU A 17 -7.30 16.51 20.95
N GLY A 18 -8.56 16.36 20.54
CA GLY A 18 -8.98 16.55 19.15
C GLY A 18 -8.73 17.98 18.65
N PHE A 19 -9.00 18.98 19.50
CA PHE A 19 -8.71 20.38 19.19
C PHE A 19 -7.20 20.66 19.16
N ALA A 20 -6.44 20.10 20.09
CA ALA A 20 -4.99 20.21 20.12
C ALA A 20 -4.38 19.63 18.84
N ILE A 21 -4.77 18.41 18.44
CA ILE A 21 -4.29 17.74 17.22
C ILE A 21 -4.59 18.58 15.97
N LYS A 22 -5.80 19.14 15.84
CA LYS A 22 -6.16 20.01 14.71
C LYS A 22 -5.32 21.27 14.61
N ASN A 23 -4.83 21.76 15.75
CA ASN A 23 -4.04 22.98 15.84
C ASN A 23 -2.54 22.71 15.99
N ILE A 24 -2.05 21.48 15.76
CA ILE A 24 -0.60 21.24 15.67
C ILE A 24 -0.12 21.80 14.32
N PRO A 25 0.58 22.95 14.29
CA PRO A 25 1.18 23.41 13.05
C PRO A 25 2.20 22.37 12.55
N ASN A 26 2.19 22.12 11.24
CA ASN A 26 3.09 21.16 10.59
C ASN A 26 3.01 19.73 11.16
N PHE A 27 1.80 19.22 11.37
CA PHE A 27 1.53 17.86 11.88
C PHE A 27 2.41 16.80 11.22
N ALA A 28 2.52 16.84 9.89
CA ALA A 28 3.45 16.02 9.13
C ALA A 28 4.56 16.92 8.57
N THR A 29 5.81 16.72 9.01
CA THR A 29 6.95 17.36 8.34
C THR A 29 7.20 16.67 6.99
N GLU A 30 7.96 17.33 6.11
CA GLU A 30 8.38 16.70 4.85
C GLU A 30 9.14 15.39 5.09
N SER A 31 9.99 15.35 6.12
CA SER A 31 10.72 14.13 6.51
C SER A 31 9.78 13.01 6.94
N ASP A 32 8.72 13.34 7.70
CA ASP A 32 7.71 12.35 8.09
C ASP A 32 6.95 11.84 6.86
N ALA A 33 6.54 12.72 5.96
CA ALA A 33 5.85 12.36 4.72
C ALA A 33 6.74 11.46 3.84
N ARG A 34 8.02 11.80 3.65
CA ARG A 34 8.97 10.96 2.90
C ARG A 34 9.06 9.55 3.48
N LYS A 35 9.23 9.42 4.80
CA LYS A 35 9.30 8.11 5.48
C LYS A 35 8.01 7.30 5.36
N VAL A 36 6.85 7.95 5.46
CA VAL A 36 5.55 7.30 5.18
C VAL A 36 5.52 6.78 3.75
N GLY A 37 5.91 7.62 2.79
CA GLY A 37 5.98 7.24 1.38
C GLY A 37 6.89 6.04 1.14
N ASP A 38 8.08 6.02 1.74
CA ASP A 38 9.02 4.91 1.64
C ASP A 38 8.41 3.60 2.17
N GLU A 39 7.73 3.65 3.32
CA GLU A 39 7.05 2.47 3.89
C GLU A 39 5.86 2.01 3.05
N VAL A 40 5.10 2.93 2.45
CA VAL A 40 4.00 2.61 1.54
C VAL A 40 4.52 1.95 0.27
N VAL A 41 5.54 2.53 -0.39
CA VAL A 41 6.17 1.96 -1.59
C VAL A 41 6.72 0.57 -1.28
N LYS A 42 7.41 0.40 -0.15
CA LYS A 42 7.94 -0.89 0.29
C LYS A 42 6.86 -1.94 0.46
N GLU A 43 5.76 -1.61 1.14
CA GLU A 43 4.63 -2.52 1.33
C GLU A 43 3.94 -2.85 0.00
N MET A 44 3.76 -1.87 -0.89
CA MET A 44 3.23 -2.12 -2.23
C MET A 44 4.10 -3.10 -3.02
N LYS A 45 5.43 -2.89 -3.02
CA LYS A 45 6.39 -3.79 -3.67
C LYS A 45 6.31 -5.21 -3.09
N ASP A 46 6.18 -5.34 -1.77
CA ASP A 46 6.05 -6.63 -1.09
C ASP A 46 4.73 -7.34 -1.44
N LEU A 47 3.59 -6.64 -1.42
CA LEU A 47 2.28 -7.20 -1.79
C LEU A 47 2.27 -7.65 -3.26
N VAL A 48 2.71 -6.78 -4.17
CA VAL A 48 2.81 -7.11 -5.60
C VAL A 48 3.77 -8.28 -5.82
N GLY A 49 4.92 -8.29 -5.14
CA GLY A 49 5.88 -9.40 -5.14
C GLY A 49 5.26 -10.75 -4.74
N LYS A 50 4.29 -10.72 -3.83
CA LYS A 50 3.50 -11.89 -3.36
C LYS A 50 2.30 -12.22 -4.27
N GLY A 51 2.09 -11.45 -5.34
CA GLY A 51 0.94 -11.58 -6.23
C GLY A 51 -0.38 -11.09 -5.61
N ILE A 52 -0.30 -10.20 -4.61
CA ILE A 52 -1.43 -9.58 -3.93
C ILE A 52 -1.61 -8.16 -4.46
N SER A 53 -2.83 -7.77 -4.80
CA SER A 53 -3.12 -6.41 -5.21
C SER A 53 -3.00 -5.46 -4.01
N PRO A 54 -2.30 -4.32 -4.17
CA PRO A 54 -2.25 -3.27 -3.15
C PRO A 54 -3.52 -2.42 -3.10
N ILE A 55 -4.58 -2.78 -3.83
CA ILE A 55 -5.87 -2.09 -3.87
C ILE A 55 -6.90 -2.89 -3.07
N GLU A 56 -7.69 -2.17 -2.26
CA GLU A 56 -8.74 -2.75 -1.42
C GLU A 56 -9.75 -3.54 -2.25
N GLY A 57 -10.13 -4.73 -1.77
CA GLY A 57 -11.12 -5.60 -2.41
C GLY A 57 -10.67 -6.37 -3.65
N LYS A 58 -9.46 -6.12 -4.20
CA LYS A 58 -8.97 -6.80 -5.41
C LYS A 58 -8.31 -8.17 -5.15
N GLY A 59 -7.86 -8.44 -3.92
CA GLY A 59 -7.33 -9.75 -3.53
C GLY A 59 -6.03 -10.14 -4.26
N ARG A 60 -5.86 -11.44 -4.54
CA ARG A 60 -4.71 -11.97 -5.30
C ARG A 60 -4.95 -11.83 -6.81
N PHE A 61 -3.90 -11.54 -7.56
CA PHE A 61 -4.00 -11.52 -9.03
C PHE A 61 -4.36 -12.92 -9.56
N PRO A 62 -5.16 -13.05 -10.63
CA PRO A 62 -5.70 -14.33 -11.10
C PRO A 62 -4.65 -15.44 -11.34
N GLY A 63 -3.45 -15.08 -11.81
CA GLY A 63 -2.35 -16.05 -12.00
C GLY A 63 -1.76 -16.64 -10.71
N TYR A 64 -2.05 -16.04 -9.56
CA TYR A 64 -1.59 -16.46 -8.23
C TYR A 64 -2.73 -17.00 -7.35
N LEU A 65 -3.98 -16.97 -7.83
CA LEU A 65 -5.17 -17.35 -7.07
C LEU A 65 -5.16 -18.84 -6.70
N HIS A 66 -4.69 -19.70 -7.61
CA HIS A 66 -4.69 -21.16 -7.47
C HIS A 66 -3.31 -21.77 -7.22
N ALA A 67 -2.28 -20.96 -6.96
CA ALA A 67 -0.90 -21.44 -6.79
C ALA A 67 -0.73 -22.48 -5.67
N ASN A 68 -1.67 -22.52 -4.71
CA ASN A 68 -1.68 -23.45 -3.59
C ASN A 68 -2.71 -24.59 -3.74
N GLU A 69 -3.51 -24.61 -4.81
CA GLU A 69 -4.46 -25.68 -5.08
C GLU A 69 -3.77 -26.85 -5.77
N LYS A 70 -3.80 -28.04 -5.15
CA LYS A 70 -3.29 -29.26 -5.78
C LYS A 70 -3.98 -29.48 -7.12
N GLY A 71 -3.23 -29.34 -8.22
CA GLY A 71 -3.69 -29.71 -9.56
C GLY A 71 -4.29 -28.59 -10.42
N LYS A 72 -4.21 -27.31 -10.02
CA LYS A 72 -4.60 -26.19 -10.88
C LYS A 72 -3.51 -25.12 -10.96
N TYR A 73 -3.12 -24.86 -12.20
CA TYR A 73 -2.07 -23.97 -12.70
C TYR A 73 -0.60 -24.21 -12.24
N PRO A 74 0.32 -24.31 -13.22
CA PRO A 74 0.06 -24.47 -14.64
C PRO A 74 -0.26 -25.95 -14.89
N ALA A 75 -1.52 -26.33 -14.71
CA ALA A 75 -1.99 -27.71 -14.80
C ALA A 75 -2.33 -28.14 -16.24
N SER A 76 -2.12 -27.29 -17.24
CA SER A 76 -2.50 -27.58 -18.64
C SER A 76 -1.35 -27.52 -19.65
N ALA A 77 -0.08 -27.40 -19.23
CA ALA A 77 1.06 -27.47 -20.16
C ALA A 77 1.61 -28.91 -20.29
N PRO A 78 1.83 -29.45 -21.51
CA PRO A 78 2.40 -30.78 -21.72
C PRO A 78 3.77 -30.93 -21.04
N LYS A 79 4.00 -32.07 -20.34
CA LYS A 79 5.19 -32.39 -19.53
C LYS A 79 6.55 -32.04 -20.19
N ARG A 80 6.63 -32.13 -21.51
CA ARG A 80 7.83 -31.91 -22.34
C ARG A 80 8.21 -30.44 -22.58
N PHE A 81 7.31 -29.49 -22.28
CA PHE A 81 7.59 -28.04 -22.29
C PHE A 81 7.82 -27.47 -20.89
N ARG A 82 7.98 -28.33 -19.87
CA ARG A 82 8.34 -27.92 -18.50
C ARG A 82 9.81 -27.50 -18.41
N LYS A 83 10.22 -26.47 -19.17
CA LYS A 83 11.09 -25.45 -18.57
C LYS A 83 10.24 -24.86 -17.45
N GLY A 84 10.57 -25.17 -16.19
CA GLY A 84 9.73 -24.82 -15.05
C GLY A 84 9.22 -23.40 -15.20
N SER A 85 7.91 -23.24 -15.40
CA SER A 85 7.30 -21.94 -15.55
C SER A 85 7.39 -21.27 -14.19
N ARG A 86 8.51 -20.58 -13.98
CA ARG A 86 8.67 -19.67 -12.86
C ARG A 86 7.43 -18.77 -12.94
N PRO A 87 6.62 -18.62 -11.87
CA PRO A 87 5.74 -17.45 -11.82
C PRO A 87 6.64 -16.30 -12.20
N VAL A 88 6.26 -15.49 -13.21
CA VAL A 88 7.08 -14.35 -13.64
C VAL A 88 7.62 -13.75 -12.36
N ASN A 89 8.94 -13.83 -12.21
CA ASN A 89 9.55 -13.71 -10.91
C ASN A 89 9.39 -12.25 -10.49
N LEU A 90 8.25 -11.91 -9.89
CA LEU A 90 8.04 -10.66 -9.19
C LEU A 90 8.91 -10.62 -7.93
N LYS A 91 9.73 -11.67 -7.65
CA LYS A 91 10.59 -11.69 -6.48
C LYS A 91 11.70 -10.64 -6.52
N LEU A 92 11.99 -10.00 -7.67
CA LEU A 92 12.81 -8.79 -7.80
C LEU A 92 12.45 -8.05 -9.13
N SER A 93 12.40 -6.71 -9.12
CA SER A 93 12.70 -5.84 -10.29
C SER A 93 11.97 -6.12 -11.62
N GLY A 94 10.71 -5.72 -11.76
CA GLY A 94 10.27 -5.25 -13.08
C GLY A 94 10.60 -3.77 -13.15
N ASP A 95 11.17 -3.27 -14.26
CA ASP A 95 11.50 -1.83 -14.42
C ASP A 95 10.37 -0.90 -13.94
N MET A 96 9.13 -1.38 -14.09
CA MET A 96 7.93 -0.70 -13.61
C MET A 96 7.87 -0.55 -12.07
N MET A 97 8.14 -1.59 -11.28
CA MET A 97 8.15 -1.45 -9.81
C MET A 97 9.39 -0.70 -9.32
N ASP A 98 10.51 -0.79 -10.04
CA ASP A 98 11.69 0.00 -9.70
C ASP A 98 11.42 1.50 -9.88
N ASP A 99 10.62 1.83 -10.88
CA ASP A 99 10.10 3.16 -11.20
C ASP A 99 8.89 3.59 -10.34
N LEU A 100 8.45 2.75 -9.37
CA LEU A 100 7.44 3.14 -8.39
C LEU A 100 8.08 4.02 -7.31
N GLU A 101 7.72 5.29 -7.33
CA GLU A 101 8.30 6.32 -6.47
C GLU A 101 7.24 7.04 -5.65
N ARG A 102 7.74 7.75 -4.65
CA ARG A 102 6.99 8.63 -3.76
C ARG A 102 7.45 10.07 -3.99
N ASN A 103 6.50 10.96 -4.09
CA ASN A 103 6.70 12.40 -4.19
C ASN A 103 5.96 13.11 -3.06
N THR A 104 6.64 14.03 -2.37
CA THR A 104 6.02 14.81 -1.31
C THR A 104 5.51 16.14 -1.84
N TYR A 105 4.36 16.58 -1.37
CA TYR A 105 3.80 17.88 -1.71
C TYR A 105 3.35 18.61 -0.45
N LYS A 106 3.31 19.94 -0.51
CA LYS A 106 2.82 20.76 0.59
C LYS A 106 1.29 20.71 0.63
N ALA A 107 0.73 20.40 1.80
CA ALA A 107 -0.69 20.38 2.08
C ALA A 107 -1.04 21.46 3.13
N ASP A 108 -2.33 21.75 3.31
CA ASP A 108 -2.80 22.82 4.22
C ASP A 108 -2.26 22.69 5.65
N HIS A 109 -2.05 21.45 6.12
CA HIS A 109 -1.61 21.14 7.48
C HIS A 109 -0.27 20.36 7.55
N GLY A 110 0.60 20.53 6.54
CA GLY A 110 1.94 19.94 6.53
C GLY A 110 2.34 19.42 5.16
N TYR A 111 2.75 18.16 5.09
CA TYR A 111 3.16 17.51 3.85
C TYR A 111 2.35 16.23 3.59
N GLY A 112 1.91 16.07 2.35
CA GLY A 112 1.30 14.87 1.83
C GLY A 112 2.28 14.03 1.00
N VAL A 113 1.85 12.82 0.65
CA VAL A 113 2.60 11.89 -0.20
C VAL A 113 1.74 11.51 -1.40
N ASN A 114 2.31 11.63 -2.59
CA ASN A 114 1.80 11.05 -3.82
C ASN A 114 2.67 9.83 -4.17
N ILE A 115 2.03 8.75 -4.62
CA ILE A 115 2.71 7.53 -5.06
C ILE A 115 2.41 7.36 -6.54
N GLU A 116 3.46 7.30 -7.36
CA GLU A 116 3.30 7.24 -8.81
C GLU A 116 4.47 6.53 -9.49
N TYR A 117 4.30 6.24 -10.78
CA TYR A 117 5.38 5.75 -11.62
C TYR A 117 6.14 6.92 -12.25
N GLY A 118 7.45 6.97 -12.08
CA GLY A 118 8.29 8.09 -12.53
C GLY A 118 8.34 8.27 -14.04
N SER A 119 8.33 7.18 -14.80
CA SER A 119 8.38 7.21 -16.26
C SER A 119 7.00 7.09 -16.92
N GLN A 120 6.82 7.80 -18.03
CA GLN A 120 5.61 7.69 -18.86
C GLN A 120 5.40 6.26 -19.38
N LEU A 121 6.48 5.50 -19.59
CA LEU A 121 6.40 4.10 -20.02
C LEU A 121 5.75 3.23 -18.95
N SER A 122 6.15 3.36 -17.68
CA SER A 122 5.56 2.63 -16.56
C SER A 122 4.11 3.04 -16.29
N GLN A 123 3.79 4.33 -16.45
CA GLN A 123 2.40 4.80 -16.38
C GLN A 123 1.53 4.14 -17.47
N LYS A 124 2.03 4.05 -18.71
CA LYS A 124 1.34 3.33 -19.80
C LYS A 124 1.19 1.84 -19.51
N LYS A 125 2.21 1.21 -18.90
CA LYS A 125 2.14 -0.20 -18.46
C LYS A 125 1.08 -0.40 -17.39
N GLU A 126 0.98 0.50 -16.41
CA GLU A 126 -0.08 0.47 -15.39
C GLU A 126 -1.46 0.61 -16.01
N GLN A 127 -1.63 1.53 -16.95
CA GLN A 127 -2.88 1.67 -17.67
C GLN A 127 -3.24 0.39 -18.46
N GLY A 128 -2.25 -0.24 -19.10
CA GLY A 128 -2.42 -1.54 -19.75
C GLY A 128 -2.82 -2.65 -18.78
N HIS A 129 -2.27 -2.65 -17.56
CA HIS A 129 -2.66 -3.55 -16.48
C HIS A 129 -4.07 -3.29 -15.97
N ARG A 130 -4.49 -2.04 -15.89
CA ARG A 130 -5.85 -1.67 -15.53
C ARG A 130 -6.87 -2.14 -16.56
N GLU A 131 -6.60 -1.92 -17.84
CA GLU A 131 -7.50 -2.27 -18.95
C GLU A 131 -7.48 -3.77 -19.30
N GLY A 132 -6.45 -4.53 -18.87
CA GLY A 132 -6.33 -5.94 -19.22
C GLY A 132 -5.99 -6.16 -20.71
N LYS A 133 -5.02 -5.39 -21.24
CA LYS A 133 -4.64 -5.48 -22.66
C LYS A 133 -3.91 -6.79 -23.01
N ASN A 134 -3.94 -7.14 -24.29
CA ASN A 134 -3.18 -8.25 -24.87
C ASN A 134 -3.50 -9.63 -24.24
N GLY A 135 -4.77 -9.87 -23.90
CA GLY A 135 -5.21 -11.12 -23.28
C GLY A 135 -4.73 -11.31 -21.84
N GLN A 136 -4.17 -10.27 -21.22
CA GLN A 136 -3.78 -10.31 -19.82
C GLN A 136 -4.95 -9.92 -18.92
N PRO A 137 -5.16 -10.58 -17.77
CA PRO A 137 -6.18 -10.17 -16.83
C PRO A 137 -5.83 -8.79 -16.23
N SER A 138 -6.88 -8.05 -15.84
CA SER A 138 -6.72 -6.77 -15.15
C SER A 138 -5.96 -6.94 -13.82
N ARG A 139 -4.96 -6.09 -13.59
CA ARG A 139 -4.05 -6.15 -12.44
C ARG A 139 -3.51 -4.76 -12.03
N PRO A 140 -4.38 -3.79 -11.74
CA PRO A 140 -3.96 -2.47 -11.30
C PRO A 140 -3.21 -2.56 -9.95
N THR A 141 -2.22 -1.68 -9.80
CA THR A 141 -1.38 -1.55 -8.61
C THR A 141 -1.53 -0.18 -7.95
N LEU A 142 -1.94 0.85 -8.68
CA LEU A 142 -2.20 2.18 -8.11
C LEU A 142 -3.70 2.43 -8.03
N PRO A 143 -4.27 2.81 -6.87
CA PRO A 143 -5.68 3.16 -6.79
C PRO A 143 -5.99 4.41 -7.63
N GLN A 144 -7.13 4.42 -8.31
CA GLN A 144 -7.65 5.57 -9.06
C GLN A 144 -9.11 5.88 -8.68
N GLY A 145 -9.48 7.16 -8.74
CA GLY A 145 -10.85 7.61 -8.45
C GLY A 145 -11.29 7.27 -7.03
N ASN A 146 -12.30 6.40 -6.90
CA ASN A 146 -12.85 5.96 -5.61
C ASN A 146 -12.16 4.70 -5.04
N GLU A 147 -11.16 4.15 -5.74
CA GLU A 147 -10.37 3.03 -5.22
C GLU A 147 -9.52 3.47 -4.03
N ARG A 148 -9.25 2.53 -3.12
CA ARG A 148 -8.44 2.75 -1.93
C ARG A 148 -7.30 1.75 -1.88
N PHE A 149 -6.23 2.11 -1.19
CA PHE A 149 -5.16 1.16 -0.89
C PHE A 149 -5.67 0.01 -0.03
N ALA A 150 -5.03 -1.15 -0.11
CA ALA A 150 -5.30 -2.29 0.75
C ALA A 150 -5.20 -1.89 2.24
N GLN A 151 -6.02 -2.53 3.08
CA GLN A 151 -6.10 -2.23 4.51
C GLN A 151 -4.74 -2.30 5.22
N THR A 152 -3.84 -3.19 4.79
CA THR A 152 -2.49 -3.31 5.37
C THR A 152 -1.65 -2.06 5.14
N ILE A 153 -1.71 -1.47 3.95
CA ILE A 153 -1.05 -0.20 3.62
C ILE A 153 -1.67 0.93 4.44
N GLN A 154 -3.00 1.03 4.48
CA GLN A 154 -3.70 2.05 5.28
C GLN A 154 -3.30 1.98 6.75
N GLN A 155 -3.25 0.77 7.32
CA GLN A 155 -2.86 0.55 8.70
C GLN A 155 -1.41 0.98 8.96
N ARG A 156 -0.48 0.69 8.05
CA ARG A 156 0.92 1.14 8.16
C ARG A 156 1.03 2.66 8.20
N ILE A 157 0.28 3.37 7.35
CA ILE A 157 0.24 4.83 7.33
C ILE A 157 -0.22 5.35 8.70
N VAL A 158 -1.34 4.82 9.20
CA VAL A 158 -1.90 5.20 10.50
C VAL A 158 -0.92 4.92 11.64
N ASP A 159 -0.29 3.75 11.65
CA ASP A 159 0.64 3.37 12.72
C ASP A 159 1.91 4.21 12.71
N TYR A 160 2.38 4.62 11.53
CA TYR A 160 3.49 5.56 11.43
C TYR A 160 3.11 6.93 12.02
N PHE A 161 1.97 7.50 11.62
CA PHE A 161 1.53 8.79 12.16
C PHE A 161 1.24 8.74 13.66
N LYS A 162 0.71 7.63 14.19
CA LYS A 162 0.57 7.42 15.64
C LYS A 162 1.92 7.51 16.36
N LYS A 163 2.98 6.90 15.81
CA LYS A 163 4.33 6.97 16.38
C LYS A 163 4.87 8.39 16.38
N VAL A 164 4.74 9.10 15.25
CA VAL A 164 5.18 10.51 15.13
C VAL A 164 4.43 11.39 16.13
N LEU A 165 3.12 11.24 16.22
CA LEU A 165 2.28 11.97 17.16
C LEU A 165 2.68 11.71 18.61
N ALA A 166 2.88 10.45 19.00
CA ALA A 166 3.28 10.10 20.35
C ALA A 166 4.61 10.75 20.75
N VAL A 167 5.57 10.84 19.82
CA VAL A 167 6.85 11.52 20.06
C VAL A 167 6.66 13.03 20.24
N ARG A 168 5.79 13.65 19.45
CA ARG A 168 5.54 15.11 19.52
C ARG A 168 4.73 15.50 20.75
N LEU A 169 3.70 14.73 21.10
CA LEU A 169 2.89 14.96 22.30
C LEU A 169 3.69 14.80 23.58
N LYS A 170 4.71 13.92 23.63
CA LYS A 170 5.64 13.81 24.76
C LYS A 170 6.56 15.03 24.94
N LYS A 171 6.70 15.86 23.90
CA LYS A 171 7.56 17.05 23.93
C LYS A 171 6.78 18.33 24.30
N LEU A 172 5.45 18.25 24.31
CA LEU A 172 4.56 19.32 24.79
C LEU A 172 4.37 19.17 26.31
#